data_AF-A0A961RK77-F1
#
_entry.id   AF-A0A961RK77-F1
#
_cell.length_a   1.000
_cell.length_b   1.000
_cell.length_c   1.000
_cell.angle_alpha   90.00
_cell.angle_beta   90.00
_cell.angle_gamma   90.00
#
_symmetry.space_group_name_H-M   'P 1'
#
loop_
_entity.id
_entity.type
_entity.pdbx_description
1 polymer ?
#
loop_
_entity_poly.entity_id
_entity_poly.type
_entity_poly.pdbx_seq_one_letter_code
_entity_poly.pdbx_strand_id
1 'polypeptide(L)'
;MFLLRLLVALTAAVLMAGPGHGQPVHAISMHGEPALPASYDHFPYANPQAPKGGRVDYAVRGTFNSVNPFIVQGDASRGLFDQEFGYNVFESLMARSRDEAFTL
;
A
#
# COMPACT_ATOMS: atom_id res chain seq x y z
N MET A 1 -17.43 40.80 31.87
CA MET A 1 -18.35 40.25 30.85
C MET A 1 -17.66 39.72 29.60
N PHE A 2 -16.63 40.38 29.05
CA PHE A 2 -15.89 39.90 27.87
C PHE A 2 -15.18 38.55 28.10
N LEU A 3 -14.49 38.39 29.23
CA LEU A 3 -13.73 37.16 29.56
C LEU A 3 -14.61 35.91 29.68
N LEU A 4 -15.80 36.05 30.29
CA LEU A 4 -16.76 34.95 30.47
C LEU A 4 -17.36 34.49 29.13
N ARG A 5 -17.66 35.44 28.23
CA ARG A 5 -18.14 35.12 26.88
C ARG A 5 -17.07 34.39 26.06
N LEU A 6 -15.81 34.77 26.23
CA LEU A 6 -14.69 34.10 25.58
C LEU A 6 -14.53 32.65 26.09
N LEU A 7 -14.67 32.44 27.41
CA LEU A 7 -14.56 31.13 28.03
C LEU A 7 -15.65 30.17 27.55
N VAL A 8 -16.90 30.65 27.48
CA VAL A 8 -18.06 29.90 26.97
C VAL A 8 -17.90 29.56 25.47
N ALA A 9 -17.40 30.50 24.68
CA ALA A 9 -17.15 30.26 23.25
C ALA A 9 -16.04 29.20 23.02
N LEU A 10 -14.99 29.21 23.85
CA LEU A 10 -13.91 28.22 23.77
C LEU A 10 -14.40 26.81 24.15
N THR A 11 -15.23 26.70 25.20
CA THR A 11 -15.80 25.41 25.61
C THR A 11 -16.74 24.85 24.54
N ALA A 12 -17.58 25.71 23.95
CA ALA A 12 -18.46 25.32 22.85
C ALA A 12 -17.67 24.84 21.62
N ALA A 13 -16.56 25.50 21.27
CA ALA A 13 -15.72 25.08 20.15
C ALA A 13 -15.08 23.71 20.37
N VAL A 14 -14.65 23.41 21.61
CA VAL A 14 -14.10 22.09 21.96
C VAL A 14 -15.17 21.00 21.92
N LEU A 15 -16.40 21.31 22.34
CA LEU A 15 -17.54 20.38 22.27
C LEU A 15 -18.01 20.09 20.83
N MET A 16 -17.75 21.00 19.89
CA MET A 16 -18.07 20.81 18.46
C MET A 16 -16.96 20.10 17.68
N ALA A 17 -15.79 19.88 18.28
CA ALA A 17 -14.71 19.09 17.69
C ALA A 17 -15.02 17.59 17.86
N GLY A 18 -15.94 17.08 17.05
CA GLY A 18 -16.21 15.64 16.94
C GLY A 18 -15.02 14.89 16.33
N PRO A 19 -14.94 13.55 16.53
CA PRO A 19 -13.92 12.74 15.89
C PRO A 19 -13.97 12.92 14.37
N GLY A 20 -12.80 13.01 13.73
CA GLY A 20 -12.70 13.03 12.28
C GLY A 20 -13.21 11.70 11.72
N HIS A 21 -14.30 11.74 10.96
CA HIS A 21 -14.88 10.56 10.32
C HIS A 21 -14.17 10.28 9.00
N GLY A 22 -12.94 9.77 9.07
CA GLY A 22 -12.34 9.12 7.91
C GLY A 22 -13.09 7.82 7.64
N GLN A 23 -13.79 7.73 6.50
CA GLN A 23 -14.41 6.48 6.09
C GLN A 23 -13.32 5.50 5.65
N PRO A 24 -13.45 4.19 5.95
CA PRO A 24 -12.57 3.19 5.38
C PRO A 24 -12.59 3.29 3.85
N VAL A 25 -11.42 3.49 3.26
CA VAL A 25 -11.22 3.47 1.80
C VAL A 25 -10.51 2.18 1.42
N HIS A 26 -10.83 1.61 0.26
CA HIS A 26 -10.26 0.34 -0.19
C HIS A 26 -8.89 0.50 -0.85
N ALA A 27 -8.55 1.71 -1.30
CA ALA A 27 -7.35 2.00 -2.09
C ALA A 27 -6.87 3.45 -1.87
N ILE A 28 -5.59 3.69 -2.14
CA ILE A 28 -4.96 5.01 -2.07
C ILE A 28 -4.21 5.28 -3.37
N SER A 29 -4.63 6.32 -4.10
CA SER A 29 -3.90 6.84 -5.26
C SER A 29 -3.09 8.08 -4.87
N MET A 30 -1.89 8.22 -5.45
CA MET A 30 -1.09 9.43 -5.30
C MET A 30 -1.79 10.66 -5.89
N HIS A 31 -2.53 10.48 -6.99
CA HIS A 31 -3.27 11.54 -7.67
C HIS A 31 -4.62 11.02 -8.17
N GLY A 32 -5.68 11.77 -7.89
CA GLY A 32 -7.03 11.43 -8.30
C GLY A 32 -7.61 10.23 -7.55
N GLU A 33 -8.67 9.66 -8.12
CA GLU A 33 -9.34 8.48 -7.57
C GLU A 33 -8.71 7.19 -8.12
N PRO A 34 -8.68 6.09 -7.34
CA PRO A 34 -8.29 4.76 -7.83
C PRO A 34 -9.13 4.34 -9.04
N ALA A 35 -8.50 3.75 -10.06
CA ALA A 35 -9.22 3.30 -11.27
C ALA A 35 -10.16 2.11 -10.99
N LEU A 36 -9.80 1.26 -10.03
CA LEU A 36 -10.56 0.06 -9.68
C LEU A 36 -11.62 0.36 -8.61
N PRO A 37 -12.88 -0.07 -8.81
CA PRO A 37 -13.95 0.12 -7.82
C PRO A 37 -13.70 -0.76 -6.60
N ALA A 38 -14.29 -0.42 -5.45
CA ALA A 38 -14.11 -1.19 -4.21
C ALA A 38 -14.50 -2.67 -4.29
N SER A 39 -15.33 -3.04 -5.28
CA SER A 39 -15.80 -4.41 -5.52
C SER A 39 -15.01 -5.16 -6.59
N TYR A 40 -13.82 -4.71 -6.97
CA TYR A 40 -13.00 -5.43 -7.96
C TYR A 40 -12.56 -6.80 -7.42
N ASP A 41 -12.57 -7.82 -8.29
CA ASP A 41 -12.22 -9.20 -7.90
C ASP A 41 -10.72 -9.52 -8.07
N HIS A 42 -10.07 -8.91 -9.07
CA HIS A 42 -8.66 -9.12 -9.38
C HIS A 42 -8.11 -7.94 -10.19
N PHE A 43 -6.78 -7.76 -10.19
CA PHE A 43 -6.15 -6.78 -11.07
C PHE A 43 -6.37 -7.14 -12.56
N PRO A 44 -6.55 -6.14 -13.45
CA PRO A 44 -6.93 -6.38 -14.85
C PRO A 44 -5.88 -7.16 -15.66
N TYR A 45 -4.63 -7.19 -15.17
CA TYR A 45 -3.52 -7.92 -15.78
C TYR A 45 -3.30 -9.33 -15.18
N ALA A 46 -4.14 -9.77 -14.24
CA ALA A 46 -4.06 -11.10 -13.65
C ALA A 46 -5.06 -12.05 -14.32
N ASN A 47 -4.62 -13.25 -14.70
CA ASN A 47 -5.53 -14.31 -15.14
C ASN A 47 -6.09 -15.07 -13.92
N PRO A 48 -7.38 -14.93 -13.56
CA PRO A 48 -7.96 -15.63 -12.41
C PRO A 48 -8.00 -17.16 -12.59
N GLN A 49 -7.99 -17.63 -13.84
CA GLN A 49 -7.99 -19.06 -14.19
C GLN A 49 -6.59 -19.62 -14.43
N ALA A 50 -5.54 -18.90 -14.00
CA ALA A 50 -4.16 -19.38 -14.14
C ALA A 50 -4.00 -20.77 -13.47
N PRO A 51 -3.50 -21.79 -14.21
CA PRO A 51 -3.24 -23.12 -13.65
C PRO A 51 -2.35 -23.03 -12.41
N LYS A 52 -2.67 -23.81 -11.38
CA LYS A 52 -1.92 -23.83 -10.13
C LYS A 52 -0.95 -25.03 -10.12
N GLY A 53 0.22 -24.82 -9.54
CA GLY A 53 1.29 -25.81 -9.44
C GLY A 53 2.35 -25.70 -10.54
N GLY A 54 3.30 -26.65 -10.54
CA GLY A 54 4.47 -26.62 -11.42
C GLY A 54 5.70 -25.95 -10.79
N ARG A 55 6.73 -25.78 -11.60
CA ARG A 55 8.00 -25.13 -11.21
C ARG A 55 8.41 -24.14 -12.29
N VAL A 56 8.84 -22.96 -11.86
CA VAL A 56 9.43 -21.95 -12.74
C VAL A 56 10.86 -21.73 -12.29
N ASP A 57 11.81 -21.87 -13.22
CA ASP A 57 13.24 -21.64 -12.98
C ASP A 57 13.65 -20.32 -13.64
N TYR A 58 13.97 -19.31 -12.82
CA TYR A 58 14.45 -18.01 -13.28
C TYR A 58 15.98 -17.94 -13.21
N ALA A 59 16.60 -17.45 -14.28
CA ALA A 59 18.02 -17.12 -14.30
C ALA A 59 18.19 -15.60 -14.19
N VAL A 60 18.92 -15.15 -13.16
CA VAL A 60 19.26 -13.73 -13.00
C VAL A 60 20.77 -13.56 -13.07
N ARG A 61 21.21 -12.53 -13.80
CA ARG A 61 22.62 -12.19 -13.96
C ARG A 61 23.15 -11.54 -12.67
N GLY A 62 24.26 -12.05 -12.14
CA GLY A 62 24.93 -11.51 -10.95
C GLY A 62 25.16 -12.58 -9.89
N THR A 63 25.35 -12.12 -8.65
CA THR A 63 25.42 -12.97 -7.44
C THR A 63 24.64 -12.29 -6.31
N PHE A 64 24.45 -12.99 -5.20
CA PHE A 64 23.94 -12.42 -3.95
C PHE A 64 24.86 -12.83 -2.80
N ASN A 65 24.90 -12.02 -1.75
CA ASN A 65 25.62 -12.34 -0.51
C ASN A 65 24.77 -12.12 0.75
N SER A 66 23.50 -11.73 0.58
CA SER A 66 22.55 -11.53 1.67
C SER A 66 21.15 -12.03 1.28
N VAL A 67 20.38 -12.43 2.30
CA VAL A 67 18.93 -12.73 2.19
C VAL A 67 18.06 -11.70 2.92
N ASN A 68 18.67 -10.62 3.40
CA ASN A 68 17.95 -9.50 3.99
C ASN A 68 17.94 -8.32 3.00
N PRO A 69 16.79 -7.98 2.38
CA PRO A 69 16.70 -6.88 1.42
C PRO A 69 16.63 -5.49 2.06
N PHE A 70 16.65 -5.39 3.40
CA PHE A 70 16.45 -4.13 4.14
C PHE A 70 17.74 -3.54 4.73
N ILE A 71 18.91 -4.10 4.39
CA ILE A 71 20.22 -3.60 4.83
C ILE A 71 20.80 -2.62 3.81
N VAL A 72 21.64 -1.71 4.29
CA VAL A 72 22.29 -0.68 3.45
C VAL A 72 23.39 -1.27 2.56
N GLN A 73 24.09 -2.31 3.04
CA GLN A 73 25.23 -2.91 2.34
C GLN A 73 25.04 -4.41 2.18
N GLY A 74 25.29 -4.91 0.96
CA GLY A 74 25.10 -6.30 0.57
C GLY A 74 24.14 -6.40 -0.60
N ASP A 75 24.24 -7.48 -1.36
CA ASP A 75 23.39 -7.77 -2.51
C ASP A 75 22.37 -8.82 -2.10
N ALA A 76 21.10 -8.40 -2.01
CA ALA A 76 20.01 -9.27 -1.64
C ALA A 76 19.60 -10.20 -2.79
N SER A 77 19.22 -11.43 -2.45
CA SER A 77 18.66 -12.36 -3.43
C SER A 77 17.36 -11.82 -4.05
N ARG A 78 17.18 -12.05 -5.35
CA ARG A 78 16.00 -11.61 -6.13
C ARG A 78 14.74 -12.36 -5.69
N GLY A 79 13.59 -11.70 -5.82
CA GLY A 79 12.28 -12.28 -5.52
C GLY A 79 11.85 -12.26 -4.05
N LEU A 80 12.69 -11.82 -3.11
CA LEU A 80 12.30 -11.65 -1.71
C LEU A 80 11.39 -10.43 -1.52
N PHE A 81 11.85 -9.29 -2.01
CA PHE A 81 11.13 -8.01 -2.08
C PHE A 81 11.61 -7.28 -3.35
N ASP A 82 10.97 -7.56 -4.47
CA ASP A 82 11.46 -7.18 -5.81
C ASP A 82 10.35 -6.53 -6.66
N GLN A 83 10.71 -5.57 -7.52
CA GLN A 83 9.75 -4.95 -8.43
C GLN A 83 9.40 -5.84 -9.63
N GLU A 84 10.31 -6.72 -10.04
CA GLU A 84 10.19 -7.58 -11.22
C GLU A 84 9.59 -8.93 -10.85
N PHE A 85 10.12 -9.58 -9.82
CA PHE A 85 9.65 -10.90 -9.36
C PHE A 85 8.56 -10.80 -8.28
N GLY A 86 8.26 -9.60 -7.81
CA GLY A 86 7.26 -9.37 -6.77
C GLY A 86 7.78 -9.56 -5.34
N TYR A 87 6.83 -9.52 -4.42
CA TYR A 87 7.02 -9.54 -2.97
C TYR A 87 6.66 -10.93 -2.43
N ASN A 88 7.50 -11.94 -2.70
CA ASN A 88 7.12 -13.34 -2.44
C ASN A 88 7.34 -13.80 -0.99
N VAL A 89 8.04 -13.00 -0.16
CA VAL A 89 8.34 -13.34 1.24
C VAL A 89 7.95 -12.23 2.20
N PHE A 90 8.14 -10.97 1.81
CA PHE A 90 7.82 -9.81 2.66
C PHE A 90 6.71 -8.98 2.02
N GLU A 91 5.64 -8.69 2.75
CA GLU A 91 4.48 -7.95 2.24
C GLU A 91 4.37 -6.55 2.86
N SER A 92 3.86 -5.59 2.08
CA SER A 92 3.42 -4.28 2.58
C SER A 92 1.97 -4.33 3.05
N LEU A 93 1.51 -3.26 3.71
CA LEU A 93 0.12 -3.16 4.18
C LEU A 93 -0.92 -3.15 3.03
N MET A 94 -0.52 -2.67 1.85
CA MET A 94 -1.34 -2.57 0.65
C MET A 94 -0.54 -3.02 -0.57
N ALA A 95 -1.22 -3.46 -1.63
CA ALA A 95 -0.59 -4.01 -2.83
C ALA A 95 -0.69 -3.02 -3.99
N ARG A 96 0.44 -2.68 -4.61
CA ARG A 96 0.46 -1.72 -5.71
C ARG A 96 -0.12 -2.29 -7.01
N SER A 97 -1.08 -1.58 -7.61
CA SER A 97 -1.54 -1.81 -8.98
C SER A 97 -0.43 -1.42 -9.97
N ARG A 98 -0.08 -2.34 -10.89
CA ARG A 98 0.92 -2.10 -11.95
C ARG A 98 0.33 -1.45 -13.20
N ASP A 99 -1.00 -1.35 -13.28
CA ASP A 99 -1.73 -0.72 -14.38
C ASP A 99 -1.97 0.79 -14.12
N GLU A 100 -1.58 1.28 -12.94
CA GLU A 100 -1.75 2.66 -12.51
C GLU A 100 -0.40 3.28 -12.13
N ALA A 101 -0.28 4.60 -12.29
CA ALA A 101 0.97 5.31 -12.03
C ALA A 101 1.46 5.09 -10.58
N PHE A 102 0.58 5.30 -9.60
CA PHE A 102 0.84 4.98 -8.19
C PHE A 102 -0.48 4.86 -7.43
N THR A 103 -1.03 3.64 -7.41
CA THR A 103 -2.21 3.26 -6.62
C THR A 103 -1.92 2.00 -5.80
N LEU A 104 -2.31 2.02 -4.53
CA LEU A 104 -2.23 0.92 -3.55
C LEU A 104 -3.61 0.40 -3.19
#